data_AF-A0A0U5B109-F1
#
_entry.id   AF-A0A0U5B109-F1
#
_cell.length_a   1.000
_cell.length_b   1.000
_cell.length_c   1.000
_cell.angle_alpha   90.00
_cell.angle_beta   90.00
_cell.angle_gamma   90.00
#
_symmetry.space_group_name_H-M   'P 1'
#
loop_
_entity.id
_entity.type
_entity.pdbx_description
1 polymer ?
#
loop_
_entity_poly.entity_id
_entity_poly.type
_entity_poly.pdbx_seq_one_letter_code
_entity_poly.pdbx_strand_id
1 'polypeptide(L)'
;MEAKRLRQLRRKELIILNMFSIFVILLSTTLPMISIKYFQVGFGTFIMLDSLLKLLPYPYASLGIFFCFFPSQRELHDYELNRFGLEWRRISKNGLIMSCLTGALLIGVGLMQKPSAQNFGEFEMPWGFFILLLFITLPMLNWFSIRHTKKIDQFTREEGLAYLQRQNQPLWKTILLGLLLALFGFWAILFYILHTL
;
A
#
# COMPACT_ATOMS: atom_id res chain seq x y z
N MET A 1 19.61 18.55 1.19
CA MET A 1 20.19 17.20 1.04
C MET A 1 21.01 17.17 -0.25
N GLU A 2 22.23 16.65 -0.22
CA GLU A 2 23.06 16.50 -1.42
C GLU A 2 22.41 15.54 -2.44
N ALA A 3 22.49 15.87 -3.73
CA ALA A 3 21.86 15.09 -4.79
C ALA A 3 22.33 13.62 -4.83
N LYS A 4 23.61 13.37 -4.52
CA LYS A 4 24.19 12.02 -4.46
C LYS A 4 23.56 11.19 -3.34
N ARG A 5 23.36 11.80 -2.16
CA ARG A 5 22.73 11.15 -1.00
C ARG A 5 21.26 10.85 -1.27
N LEU A 6 20.52 11.78 -1.88
CA LEU A 6 19.12 11.59 -2.24
C LEU A 6 18.92 10.40 -3.20
N ARG A 7 19.78 10.27 -4.23
CA ARG A 7 19.74 9.11 -5.14
C ARG A 7 20.01 7.79 -4.43
N GLN A 8 20.94 7.78 -3.46
CA GLN A 8 21.23 6.57 -2.68
C GLN A 8 20.03 6.15 -1.83
N LEU A 9 19.36 7.11 -1.16
CA LEU A 9 18.19 6.82 -0.32
C LEU A 9 17.02 6.26 -1.13
N ARG A 10 16.73 6.84 -2.30
CA ARG A 10 15.68 6.35 -3.21
C ARG A 10 15.96 4.97 -3.78
N ARG A 11 17.23 4.69 -4.11
CA ARG A 11 17.63 3.34 -4.53
C ARG A 11 17.38 2.33 -3.42
N LYS A 12 17.70 2.69 -2.17
CA LYS A 12 17.42 1.84 -1.00
C LYS A 12 15.93 1.65 -0.78
N GLU A 13 15.13 2.70 -0.90
CA GLU A 13 13.66 2.64 -0.79
C GLU A 13 13.09 1.65 -1.81
N LEU A 14 13.49 1.75 -3.07
CA LEU A 14 13.04 0.85 -4.14
C LEU A 14 13.47 -0.60 -3.89
N ILE A 15 14.67 -0.83 -3.37
CA ILE A 15 15.13 -2.17 -2.98
C ILE A 15 14.27 -2.71 -1.82
N ILE A 16 14.04 -1.93 -0.77
CA ILE A 16 13.22 -2.33 0.38
C ILE A 16 11.79 -2.64 -0.07
N LEU A 17 11.20 -1.80 -0.91
CA LEU A 17 9.84 -1.98 -1.41
C LEU A 17 9.72 -3.27 -2.24
N ASN A 18 10.66 -3.54 -3.14
CA ASN A 18 10.68 -4.78 -3.91
C ASN A 18 10.90 -6.01 -3.02
N MET A 19 11.81 -5.95 -2.04
CA MET A 19 12.02 -7.05 -1.07
C MET A 19 10.75 -7.31 -0.25
N PHE A 20 10.08 -6.25 0.21
CA PHE A 20 8.84 -6.37 0.96
C PHE A 20 7.72 -6.98 0.11
N SER A 21 7.60 -6.60 -1.17
CA SER A 21 6.63 -7.19 -2.08
C SER A 21 6.89 -8.68 -2.35
N ILE A 22 8.15 -9.06 -2.56
CA ILE A 22 8.52 -10.48 -2.68
C ILE A 22 8.17 -11.22 -1.39
N PHE A 23 8.50 -10.66 -0.23
CA PHE A 23 8.16 -11.25 1.07
C PHE A 23 6.65 -11.45 1.24
N VAL A 24 5.83 -10.45 0.90
CA VAL A 24 4.36 -10.56 0.97
C VAL A 24 3.83 -11.66 0.04
N ILE A 25 4.42 -11.83 -1.15
CA ILE A 25 4.02 -12.89 -2.10
C ILE A 25 4.47 -14.27 -1.60
N LEU A 26 5.65 -14.39 -1.00
CA LEU A 26 6.07 -15.64 -0.36
C LEU A 26 5.18 -15.97 0.84
N LEU A 27 4.84 -14.98 1.67
CA LEU A 27 3.90 -15.16 2.77
C LEU A 27 2.54 -15.62 2.23
N SER A 28 2.08 -15.11 1.08
CA SER A 28 0.81 -15.51 0.48
C SER A 28 0.78 -16.97 0.02
N THR A 29 1.92 -17.60 -0.28
CA THR A 29 2.00 -19.04 -0.54
C THR A 29 1.79 -19.91 0.71
N THR A 30 1.95 -19.33 1.91
CA THR A 30 1.72 -20.02 3.20
C THR A 30 0.32 -19.77 3.78
N LEU A 31 -0.37 -18.73 3.29
CA LEU A 31 -1.75 -18.41 3.66
C LEU A 31 -2.77 -19.53 3.42
N PRO A 32 -2.61 -20.44 2.43
CA PRO A 32 -3.45 -21.64 2.27
C PRO A 32 -3.68 -22.47 3.53
N MET A 33 -2.76 -22.42 4.49
CA MET A 33 -2.85 -23.16 5.76
C MET A 33 -3.65 -22.42 6.85
N ILE A 34 -4.05 -21.18 6.60
CA ILE A 34 -4.73 -20.32 7.57
C ILE A 34 -6.20 -20.18 7.14
N SER A 35 -7.12 -20.28 8.11
CA SER A 35 -8.53 -19.98 7.85
C SER A 35 -8.70 -18.53 7.38
N ILE A 36 -9.50 -18.33 6.33
CA ILE A 36 -9.79 -17.02 5.74
C ILE A 36 -10.25 -16.03 6.81
N LYS A 37 -11.07 -16.49 7.75
CA LYS A 37 -11.53 -15.71 8.90
C LYS A 37 -10.38 -15.13 9.72
N TYR A 38 -9.45 -15.98 10.16
CA TYR A 38 -8.33 -15.54 11.00
C TYR A 38 -7.38 -14.62 10.23
N PHE A 39 -7.16 -14.87 8.95
CA PHE A 39 -6.39 -13.98 8.10
C PHE A 39 -7.03 -12.59 7.99
N GLN A 40 -8.32 -12.51 7.67
CA GLN A 40 -9.03 -11.24 7.52
C GLN A 40 -9.04 -10.43 8.83
N VAL A 41 -9.34 -11.09 9.96
CA VAL A 41 -9.33 -10.43 11.27
C VAL A 41 -7.91 -9.99 11.65
N GLY A 42 -6.92 -10.86 11.51
CA GLY A 42 -5.52 -10.57 11.87
C GLY A 42 -4.92 -9.46 11.01
N PHE A 43 -5.10 -9.54 9.68
CA PHE A 43 -4.60 -8.54 8.75
C PHE A 43 -5.35 -7.20 8.89
N GLY A 44 -6.67 -7.22 9.06
CA GLY A 44 -7.44 -6.02 9.34
C GLY A 44 -7.02 -5.34 10.64
N THR A 45 -6.75 -6.12 11.69
CA THR A 45 -6.21 -5.62 12.97
C THR A 45 -4.83 -5.01 12.78
N PHE A 46 -3.94 -5.65 12.04
CA PHE A 46 -2.62 -5.12 11.72
C PHE A 46 -2.68 -3.77 10.99
N ILE A 47 -3.54 -3.64 9.96
CA ILE A 47 -3.76 -2.38 9.24
C ILE A 47 -4.29 -1.30 10.17
N MET A 48 -5.23 -1.65 11.04
CA MET A 48 -5.83 -0.70 11.98
C MET A 48 -4.79 -0.22 13.00
N LEU A 49 -3.98 -1.11 13.57
CA LEU A 49 -2.89 -0.75 14.48
C LEU A 49 -1.85 0.13 13.80
N ASP A 50 -1.40 -0.20 12.59
CA ASP A 50 -0.47 0.66 11.84
C ASP A 50 -1.06 2.06 11.58
N SER A 51 -2.36 2.13 11.28
CA SER A 51 -3.08 3.40 11.07
C SER A 51 -3.21 4.21 12.37
N LEU A 52 -3.46 3.55 13.50
CA LEU A 52 -3.50 4.19 14.82
C LEU A 52 -2.12 4.70 15.25
N LEU A 53 -1.06 3.94 14.99
CA LEU A 53 0.31 4.39 15.25
C LEU A 53 0.66 5.66 14.46
N LYS A 54 0.12 5.81 13.24
CA LYS A 54 0.25 7.02 12.42
C LYS A 54 -0.52 8.24 12.96
N LEU A 55 -1.44 8.06 13.92
CA LEU A 55 -2.15 9.16 14.62
C LEU A 55 -1.38 9.75 15.80
N LEU A 56 -0.31 9.08 16.27
CA LEU A 56 0.50 9.60 17.37
C LEU A 56 1.11 10.98 16.99
N PRO A 57 1.58 11.79 17.95
CA PRO A 57 2.27 13.06 17.65
C PRO A 57 3.73 12.83 17.19
N TYR A 58 4.25 13.72 16.34
CA TYR A 58 5.63 13.67 15.85
C TYR A 58 6.59 13.81 17.05
N PRO A 59 7.70 13.05 17.13
CA PRO A 59 8.33 12.23 16.09
C PRO A 59 7.80 10.80 15.94
N TYR A 60 6.90 10.35 16.83
CA TYR A 60 6.42 8.97 16.86
C TYR A 60 5.31 8.72 15.81
N ALA A 61 4.57 9.77 15.43
CA ALA A 61 3.53 9.80 14.39
C ALA A 61 3.94 9.28 13.01
N SER A 62 5.12 9.71 12.56
CA SER A 62 5.47 9.70 11.14
C SER A 62 6.14 8.40 10.74
N LEU A 63 6.45 7.56 11.71
CA LEU A 63 7.35 6.41 11.53
C LEU A 63 6.58 5.11 11.25
N GLY A 64 5.31 4.99 11.66
CA GLY A 64 4.56 3.74 11.53
C GLY A 64 5.37 2.51 12.01
N ILE A 65 4.97 1.30 11.60
CA ILE A 65 5.78 0.11 11.88
C ILE A 65 6.99 0.05 10.93
N PHE A 66 6.86 0.59 9.72
CA PHE A 66 7.84 0.46 8.65
C PHE A 66 9.20 1.11 8.97
N PHE A 67 9.22 2.32 9.56
CA PHE A 67 10.49 3.01 9.82
C PHE A 67 11.24 2.48 11.05
N CYS A 68 10.57 1.73 11.94
CA CYS A 68 11.25 1.00 13.02
C CYS A 68 12.23 -0.05 12.45
N PHE A 69 11.88 -0.68 11.33
CA PHE A 69 12.74 -1.65 10.65
C PHE A 69 13.75 -0.98 9.70
N PHE A 70 13.44 0.20 9.17
CA PHE A 70 14.27 0.89 8.17
C PHE A 70 14.57 2.35 8.56
N PRO A 71 15.35 2.60 9.63
CA PRO A 71 15.59 3.96 10.14
C PRO A 71 16.27 4.88 9.11
N SER A 72 17.05 4.30 8.17
CA SER A 72 17.69 5.07 7.10
C SER A 72 16.71 5.78 6.15
N GLN A 73 15.44 5.36 6.13
CA GLN A 73 14.41 6.01 5.30
C GLN A 73 13.88 7.30 5.94
N ARG A 74 14.12 7.53 7.23
CA ARG A 74 13.65 8.73 7.93
C ARG A 74 14.16 10.01 7.27
N GLU A 75 15.42 10.01 6.82
CA GLU A 75 16.04 11.14 6.13
C GLU A 75 15.33 11.48 4.81
N LEU A 76 14.85 10.46 4.08
CA LEU A 76 14.09 10.62 2.84
C LEU A 76 12.67 11.13 3.14
N HIS A 77 12.03 10.58 4.16
CA HIS A 77 10.71 11.02 4.61
C HIS A 77 10.70 12.49 5.03
N ASP A 78 11.69 12.93 5.83
CA ASP A 78 11.81 14.32 6.26
C ASP A 78 12.03 15.25 5.06
N TYR A 79 12.77 14.79 4.04
CA TYR A 79 12.92 15.53 2.78
C TYR A 79 11.59 15.69 2.04
N GLU A 80 10.81 14.61 1.89
CA GLU A 80 9.51 14.63 1.20
C GLU A 80 8.46 15.45 1.95
N LEU A 81 8.41 15.34 3.27
CA LEU A 81 7.53 16.13 4.13
C LEU A 81 7.80 17.63 3.96
N ASN A 82 9.08 18.03 3.92
CA ASN A 82 9.47 19.41 3.73
C ASN A 82 9.14 19.94 2.33
N ARG A 83 9.15 19.07 1.30
CA ARG A 83 8.80 19.43 -0.08
C ARG A 83 7.30 19.56 -0.30
N PHE A 84 6.51 18.61 0.19
CA PHE A 84 5.06 18.58 -0.01
C PHE A 84 4.25 19.39 1.01
N GLY A 85 4.80 19.63 2.20
CA GLY A 85 4.17 20.45 3.24
C GLY A 85 2.73 20.03 3.57
N LEU A 86 1.77 20.88 3.20
CA LEU A 86 0.34 20.65 3.48
C LEU A 86 -0.28 19.53 2.62
N GLU A 87 0.20 19.31 1.39
CA GLU A 87 -0.28 18.21 0.53
C GLU A 87 0.02 16.85 1.17
N TRP A 88 1.22 16.73 1.77
CA TRP A 88 1.60 15.53 2.52
C TRP A 88 0.63 15.23 3.66
N ARG A 89 0.24 16.25 4.43
CA ARG A 89 -0.73 16.10 5.51
C ARG A 89 -2.10 15.66 5.00
N ARG A 90 -2.55 16.21 3.86
CA ARG A 90 -3.83 15.82 3.24
C ARG A 90 -3.80 14.39 2.73
N ILE A 91 -2.75 13.99 2.02
CA ILE A 91 -2.55 12.63 1.51
C ILE A 91 -2.47 11.65 2.68
N SER A 92 -1.69 11.97 3.71
CA SER A 92 -1.53 11.14 4.91
C SER A 92 -2.86 10.96 5.65
N LYS A 93 -3.63 12.05 5.83
CA LYS A 93 -4.95 11.99 6.47
C LYS A 93 -5.94 11.13 5.69
N ASN A 94 -6.01 11.30 4.37
CA ASN A 94 -6.88 10.48 3.52
C ASN A 94 -6.44 9.02 3.54
N GLY A 95 -5.14 8.75 3.43
CA GLY A 95 -4.59 7.40 3.53
C GLY A 95 -4.91 6.73 4.85
N LEU A 96 -4.84 7.48 5.95
CA LEU A 96 -5.18 7.00 7.29
C LEU A 96 -6.67 6.67 7.42
N ILE A 97 -7.56 7.55 6.94
CA ILE A 97 -9.01 7.29 6.93
C ILE A 97 -9.31 6.01 6.13
N MET A 98 -8.75 5.90 4.92
CA MET A 98 -8.97 4.72 4.07
C MET A 98 -8.41 3.45 4.70
N SER A 99 -7.25 3.53 5.36
CA SER A 99 -6.63 2.38 6.03
C SER A 99 -7.45 1.92 7.24
N CYS A 100 -7.93 2.86 8.08
CA CYS A 100 -8.84 2.55 9.17
C CYS A 100 -10.15 1.92 8.68
N LEU A 101 -10.77 2.49 7.64
CA LEU A 101 -11.99 1.94 7.05
C LEU A 101 -11.75 0.52 6.49
N THR A 102 -10.64 0.33 5.78
CA THR A 102 -10.27 -0.98 5.23
C THR A 102 -10.04 -2.01 6.33
N GLY A 103 -9.30 -1.64 7.39
CA GLY A 103 -9.06 -2.51 8.54
C GLY A 103 -10.36 -2.90 9.25
N ALA A 104 -11.24 -1.93 9.52
CA ALA A 104 -12.54 -2.17 10.14
C ALA A 104 -13.44 -3.06 9.26
N LEU A 105 -13.46 -2.85 7.94
CA LEU A 105 -14.20 -3.68 7.00
C LEU A 105 -13.68 -5.12 7.00
N LEU A 106 -12.36 -5.33 6.93
CA LEU A 106 -11.77 -6.67 6.96
C LEU A 106 -12.09 -7.42 8.26
N ILE A 107 -11.99 -6.74 9.41
CA ILE A 107 -12.38 -7.31 10.69
C ILE A 107 -13.87 -7.67 10.69
N GLY A 108 -14.73 -6.74 10.26
CA GLY A 108 -16.18 -6.96 10.20
C GLY A 108 -16.55 -8.16 9.32
N VAL A 109 -16.01 -8.24 8.11
CA VAL A 109 -16.21 -9.38 7.21
C VAL A 109 -15.73 -10.68 7.85
N GLY A 110 -14.53 -10.69 8.44
CA GLY A 110 -13.98 -11.88 9.10
C GLY A 110 -14.80 -12.34 10.32
N LEU A 111 -15.38 -11.41 11.08
CA LEU A 111 -16.25 -11.74 12.23
C LEU A 111 -17.62 -12.26 11.80
N MET A 112 -18.17 -11.75 10.69
CA MET A 112 -19.45 -12.21 10.11
C MET A 112 -19.33 -13.57 9.42
N GLN A 113 -18.13 -13.96 8.98
CA GLN A 113 -17.89 -15.29 8.46
C GLN A 113 -18.10 -16.34 9.54
N LYS A 114 -19.00 -17.29 9.25
CA LYS A 114 -19.12 -18.52 10.04
C LYS A 114 -17.77 -19.23 10.05
N PRO A 115 -17.40 -19.92 11.14
CA PRO A 115 -16.21 -20.77 11.13
C PRO A 115 -16.44 -21.88 10.10
N SER A 116 -15.96 -21.68 8.88
CA SER A 116 -15.86 -22.72 7.88
C SER A 116 -14.50 -23.38 8.03
N ALA A 117 -14.44 -24.71 7.87
CA ALA A 117 -13.19 -25.45 7.77
C ALA A 117 -12.41 -25.11 6.48
N GLN A 118 -12.99 -24.27 5.62
CA GLN A 118 -12.40 -23.84 4.36
C GLN A 118 -11.20 -22.95 4.64
N ASN A 119 -10.04 -23.57 4.54
CA ASN A 119 -8.77 -22.86 4.48
C ASN A 119 -8.62 -22.25 3.09
N PHE A 120 -7.76 -21.24 2.95
CA PHE A 120 -7.40 -20.70 1.64
C PHE A 120 -6.93 -21.79 0.64
N GLY A 121 -6.41 -22.92 1.15
CA GLY A 121 -5.86 -24.02 0.36
C GLY A 121 -6.87 -24.99 -0.26
N GLU A 122 -8.17 -24.86 -0.01
CA GLU A 122 -9.17 -25.60 -0.81
C GLU A 122 -9.26 -25.07 -2.25
N PHE A 123 -8.78 -23.85 -2.48
CA PHE A 123 -8.51 -23.36 -3.82
C PHE A 123 -7.11 -23.83 -4.22
N GLU A 124 -7.03 -24.78 -5.15
CA GLU A 124 -5.78 -25.13 -5.82
C GLU A 124 -5.31 -23.92 -6.64
N MET A 125 -4.66 -22.95 -6.00
CA MET A 125 -4.03 -21.84 -6.73
C MET A 125 -2.74 -22.36 -7.36
N PRO A 126 -2.66 -22.40 -8.70
CA PRO A 126 -1.45 -22.88 -9.34
C PRO A 126 -0.31 -21.89 -9.12
N TRP A 127 0.91 -22.42 -8.92
CA TRP A 127 2.12 -21.62 -8.75
C TRP A 127 2.32 -20.54 -9.84
N GLY A 128 1.81 -20.80 -11.05
CA GLY A 128 1.80 -19.83 -12.15
C GLY A 128 1.09 -18.51 -11.82
N PHE A 129 0.05 -18.53 -10.97
CA PHE A 129 -0.65 -17.32 -10.53
C PHE A 129 0.27 -16.41 -9.69
N PHE A 130 1.01 -16.96 -8.74
CA PHE A 130 1.94 -16.19 -7.90
C PHE A 130 3.12 -15.62 -8.71
N ILE A 131 3.61 -16.39 -9.68
CA ILE A 131 4.64 -15.93 -10.62
C ILE A 131 4.12 -14.76 -11.46
N LEU A 132 2.91 -14.88 -12.02
CA LEU A 132 2.26 -13.81 -12.77
C LEU A 132 2.07 -12.56 -11.89
N LEU A 133 1.64 -12.75 -10.64
CA LEU A 133 1.48 -11.67 -9.67
C LEU A 133 2.80 -10.93 -9.44
N LEU A 134 3.92 -11.62 -9.29
CA LEU A 134 5.26 -11.02 -9.20
C LEU A 134 5.59 -10.18 -10.43
N PHE A 135 5.38 -10.74 -11.63
CA PHE A 135 5.69 -10.05 -12.89
C PHE A 135 4.83 -8.81 -13.14
N ILE A 136 3.63 -8.73 -12.57
CA ILE A 136 2.78 -7.54 -12.68
C ILE A 136 3.10 -6.54 -11.57
N THR A 137 3.19 -6.99 -10.33
CA THR A 137 3.31 -6.10 -9.16
C THR A 137 4.66 -5.41 -9.11
N LEU A 138 5.78 -6.10 -9.38
CA LEU A 138 7.11 -5.49 -9.28
C LEU A 138 7.32 -4.36 -10.29
N PRO A 139 7.05 -4.52 -11.61
CA PRO A 139 7.16 -3.42 -12.56
C PRO A 139 6.20 -2.27 -12.25
N MET A 140 4.98 -2.57 -11.83
CA MET A 140 3.98 -1.56 -11.47
C MET A 140 4.44 -0.72 -10.27
N LEU A 141 4.95 -1.36 -9.21
CA LEU A 141 5.50 -0.69 -8.04
C LEU A 141 6.72 0.17 -8.38
N ASN A 142 7.66 -0.35 -9.17
CA ASN A 142 8.81 0.41 -9.64
C ASN A 142 8.38 1.63 -10.48
N TRP A 143 7.40 1.46 -11.36
CA TRP A 143 6.84 2.55 -12.16
C TRP A 143 6.20 3.65 -11.29
N PHE A 144 5.39 3.27 -10.30
CA PHE A 144 4.78 4.21 -9.37
C PHE A 144 5.83 4.94 -8.54
N SER A 145 6.83 4.23 -8.02
CA SER A 145 7.93 4.83 -7.24
C SER A 145 8.70 5.86 -8.07
N ILE A 146 9.03 5.54 -9.33
CA ILE A 146 9.71 6.47 -10.24
C ILE A 146 8.84 7.70 -10.52
N ARG A 147 7.54 7.51 -10.79
CA ARG A 147 6.61 8.64 -11.02
C ARG A 147 6.46 9.50 -9.78
N HIS A 148 6.34 8.90 -8.61
CA HIS A 148 6.25 9.61 -7.34
C HIS A 148 7.51 10.45 -7.08
N THR A 149 8.67 9.83 -7.26
CA THR A 149 9.99 10.48 -7.16
C THR A 149 10.11 11.68 -8.10
N LYS A 150 9.75 11.49 -9.39
CA LYS A 150 9.78 12.58 -10.38
C LYS A 150 8.82 13.70 -10.00
N LYS A 151 7.62 13.35 -9.50
CA LYS A 151 6.65 14.34 -9.00
C LYS A 151 7.29 15.15 -7.87
N ILE A 152 7.84 14.51 -6.84
CA ILE A 152 8.49 15.19 -5.69
C ILE A 152 9.59 16.14 -6.13
N ASP A 153 10.46 15.72 -7.04
CA ASP A 153 11.60 16.52 -7.48
C ASP A 153 11.21 17.76 -8.27
N GLN A 154 10.08 17.70 -8.97
CA GLN A 154 9.57 18.81 -9.77
C GLN A 154 8.83 19.85 -8.92
N PHE A 155 8.39 19.52 -7.70
CA PHE A 155 7.71 20.48 -6.83
C PHE A 155 8.70 21.42 -6.13
N THR A 156 8.70 22.70 -6.52
CA THR A 156 9.15 23.77 -5.63
C THR A 156 8.06 24.11 -4.61
N ARG A 157 8.46 24.63 -3.44
CA ARG A 157 7.54 24.91 -2.32
C ARG A 157 6.42 25.89 -2.70
N GLU A 158 6.71 26.81 -3.63
CA GLU A 158 5.76 27.82 -4.14
C GLU A 158 4.79 27.23 -5.16
N GLU A 159 5.27 26.38 -6.07
CA GLU A 159 4.41 25.67 -7.03
C GLU A 159 3.46 24.67 -6.37
N GLY A 160 3.87 24.04 -5.25
CA GLY A 160 3.02 23.15 -4.47
C GLY A 160 1.79 23.85 -3.87
N LEU A 161 1.95 25.09 -3.43
CA LEU A 161 0.84 25.92 -2.91
C LEU A 161 -0.11 26.36 -4.03
N ALA A 162 0.42 26.77 -5.18
CA ALA A 162 -0.38 27.15 -6.35
C ALA A 162 -1.12 25.93 -6.96
N TYR A 163 -0.48 24.76 -6.96
CA TYR A 163 -1.10 23.50 -7.37
C TYR A 163 -2.24 23.10 -6.42
N LEU A 164 -2.08 23.25 -5.10
CA LEU A 164 -3.17 23.01 -4.13
C LEU A 164 -4.37 23.95 -4.34
N GLN A 165 -4.14 25.21 -4.72
CA GLN A 165 -5.22 26.14 -5.08
C GLN A 165 -5.94 25.74 -6.38
N ARG A 166 -5.22 25.19 -7.38
CA ARG A 166 -5.82 24.71 -8.64
C ARG A 166 -6.43 23.31 -8.53
N GLN A 167 -5.90 22.46 -7.66
CA GLN A 167 -6.28 21.06 -7.57
C GLN A 167 -7.46 20.85 -6.61
N ASN A 168 -8.59 21.40 -7.01
CA ASN A 168 -9.92 20.97 -6.58
C ASN A 168 -10.31 19.65 -7.31
N GLN A 169 -9.38 18.71 -7.46
CA GLN A 169 -9.71 17.39 -8.01
C GLN A 169 -10.57 16.67 -6.96
N PRO A 170 -11.82 16.37 -7.28
CA PRO A 170 -12.73 15.82 -6.29
C PRO A 170 -12.35 14.36 -6.02
N LEU A 171 -12.35 14.00 -4.73
CA LEU A 171 -11.97 12.70 -4.18
C LEU A 171 -12.60 11.51 -4.93
N TRP A 172 -13.78 11.72 -5.52
CA TRP A 172 -14.50 10.71 -6.30
C TRP A 172 -13.74 10.21 -7.54
N LYS A 173 -12.87 11.02 -8.18
CA LYS A 173 -12.11 10.56 -9.36
C LYS A 173 -11.09 9.49 -8.99
N THR A 174 -10.43 9.66 -7.84
CA THR A 174 -9.45 8.70 -7.32
C THR A 174 -10.16 7.44 -6.84
N ILE A 175 -11.30 7.59 -6.18
CA ILE A 175 -12.15 6.46 -5.76
C ILE A 175 -12.64 5.69 -6.98
N LEU A 176 -13.15 6.37 -8.00
CA LEU A 176 -13.65 5.76 -9.24
C LEU A 176 -12.56 4.97 -9.97
N LEU A 177 -11.35 5.54 -10.10
CA LEU A 177 -10.22 4.85 -10.72
C LEU A 177 -9.81 3.61 -9.92
N GLY A 178 -9.78 3.70 -8.59
CA GLY A 178 -9.52 2.56 -7.72
C GLY A 178 -10.58 1.46 -7.86
N LEU A 179 -11.85 1.86 -7.97
CA LEU A 179 -12.99 0.95 -8.11
C LEU A 179 -12.98 0.26 -9.48
N LEU A 180 -12.61 0.98 -10.55
CA LEU A 180 -12.42 0.40 -11.89
C LEU A 180 -11.27 -0.60 -11.93
N LEU A 181 -10.14 -0.29 -11.29
CA LEU A 181 -9.01 -1.23 -11.19
C LEU A 181 -9.37 -2.48 -10.37
N ALA A 182 -10.12 -2.30 -9.27
CA ALA A 182 -10.61 -3.41 -8.46
C ALA A 182 -11.60 -4.29 -9.23
N LEU A 183 -12.53 -3.70 -9.99
CA LEU A 183 -13.46 -4.42 -10.85
C LEU A 183 -12.73 -5.17 -11.97
N PHE A 184 -11.70 -4.57 -12.58
CA PHE A 184 -10.88 -5.23 -13.58
C PHE A 184 -10.11 -6.42 -13.00
N GLY A 185 -9.48 -6.25 -11.83
CA GLY A 185 -8.80 -7.34 -11.13
C GLY A 185 -9.75 -8.47 -10.74
N PHE A 186 -10.94 -8.12 -10.24
CA PHE A 186 -12.01 -9.08 -9.94
C PHE A 186 -12.42 -9.86 -11.20
N TRP A 187 -12.67 -9.18 -12.32
CA TRP A 187 -13.01 -9.81 -13.59
C TRP A 187 -11.91 -10.72 -14.13
N ALA A 188 -10.64 -10.33 -14.00
CA ALA A 188 -9.52 -11.17 -14.41
C ALA A 188 -9.44 -12.47 -13.58
N ILE A 189 -9.68 -12.38 -12.26
CA ILE A 189 -9.75 -13.54 -11.37
C ILE A 189 -10.95 -14.42 -11.73
N LEU A 190 -12.12 -13.83 -11.97
CA LEU A 190 -13.35 -14.55 -12.30
C LEU A 190 -13.27 -15.26 -13.65
N PHE A 191 -12.71 -14.58 -14.66
CA PHE A 191 -12.45 -15.14 -15.99
C PHE A 191 -11.46 -16.30 -15.91
N TYR A 192 -10.41 -16.17 -15.09
CA TYR A 192 -9.46 -17.25 -14.86
C TYR A 192 -10.15 -18.47 -14.25
N ILE A 193 -10.89 -18.30 -13.16
CA ILE A 193 -11.61 -19.38 -12.47
C ILE A 193 -12.58 -20.09 -13.43
N LEU A 194 -13.35 -19.34 -14.22
CA LEU A 194 -14.33 -19.88 -15.17
C LEU A 194 -13.72 -20.65 -16.34
N HIS A 195 -12.44 -20.45 -16.63
CA HIS A 195 -11.77 -21.11 -17.76
C HIS A 195 -10.95 -22.33 -17.32
N THR A 196 -10.56 -22.39 -16.04
CA THR A 196 -9.84 -23.53 -15.44
C THR A 196 -10.74 -24.58 -14.79
N LEU A 197 -11.99 -24.26 -14.48
CA LEU A 197 -13.04 -25.18 -14.03
C LEU A 197 -13.92 -25.62 -15.21
#